data_AF-A0A218P5G7-F1
#
_entry.id   AF-A0A218P5G7-F1
#
_cell.length_a   1.000
_cell.length_b   1.000
_cell.length_c   1.000
_cell.angle_alpha   90.00
_cell.angle_beta   90.00
_cell.angle_gamma   90.00
#
_symmetry.space_group_name_H-M   'P 1'
#
loop_
_entity.id
_entity.type
_entity.pdbx_description
1 polymer ?
#
loop_
_entity_poly.entity_id
_entity_poly.type
_entity_poly.pdbx_seq_one_letter_code
_entity_poly.pdbx_strand_id
1 'polypeptide(L)'
;MVSRNTYDQWVKKSGVEPDKFIWLSRAELEGAVDPGKLHVLQREILAFLETQSPASVYFEGVEYLVLYNDFPGVAKFLFSVKDAVLINNSLMLLFLPKGVLDSKQESVLAREFEPIDEKELTRRILNALPEKERAEITLFGVLPPAGGRESEGSKGAGAESSEEGSGAGEEKTEEA
;
A
#
# COMPACT_ATOMS: atom_id res chain seq x y z
N MET A 1 5.22 9.82 8.49
CA MET A 1 5.76 9.11 7.31
C MET A 1 7.26 8.94 7.46
N VAL A 2 7.78 7.72 7.30
CA VAL A 2 9.24 7.43 7.23
C VAL A 2 9.53 6.80 5.87
N SER A 3 10.48 7.35 5.11
CA SER A 3 10.70 6.96 3.71
C SER A 3 12.14 7.13 3.24
N ARG A 4 12.59 6.29 2.30
CA ARG A 4 13.81 6.55 1.50
C ARG A 4 13.62 7.57 0.38
N ASN A 5 12.39 7.73 -0.09
CA ASN A 5 12.03 8.71 -1.10
C ASN A 5 11.94 10.09 -0.46
N THR A 6 12.15 11.14 -1.26
CA THR A 6 11.98 12.50 -0.76
C THR A 6 10.49 12.81 -0.54
N TYR A 7 10.21 13.86 0.25
CA TYR A 7 8.85 14.35 0.48
C TYR A 7 8.09 14.57 -0.85
N ASP A 8 8.71 15.31 -1.79
CA ASP A 8 8.09 15.62 -3.09
C ASP A 8 7.75 14.37 -3.89
N GLN A 9 8.64 13.36 -3.88
CA GLN A 9 8.42 12.10 -4.56
C GLN A 9 7.25 11.32 -3.92
N TRP A 10 7.17 11.33 -2.60
CA TRP A 10 6.08 10.69 -1.87
C TRP A 10 4.74 11.36 -2.18
N VAL A 11 4.62 12.68 -1.98
CA VAL A 11 3.37 13.43 -2.19
C VAL A 11 2.90 13.30 -3.62
N LYS A 12 3.82 13.39 -4.61
CA LYS A 12 3.48 13.20 -6.01
C LYS A 12 2.90 11.81 -6.31
N LYS A 13 3.40 10.77 -5.63
CA LYS A 13 2.96 9.39 -5.84
C LYS A 13 1.69 9.04 -5.08
N SER A 14 1.58 9.48 -3.84
CA SER A 14 0.50 9.11 -2.92
C SER A 14 -0.70 10.06 -3.00
N GLY A 15 -0.47 11.32 -3.37
CA GLY A 15 -1.47 12.40 -3.24
C GLY A 15 -1.76 12.80 -1.80
N VAL A 16 -0.94 12.35 -0.83
CA VAL A 16 -1.15 12.58 0.60
C VAL A 16 0.04 13.32 1.20
N GLU A 17 -0.26 14.43 1.87
CA GLU A 17 0.70 15.21 2.65
C GLU A 17 0.70 14.74 4.11
N PRO A 18 1.81 14.17 4.62
CA PRO A 18 1.89 13.72 6.00
C PRO A 18 2.25 14.85 6.97
N ASP A 19 1.66 14.83 8.18
CA ASP A 19 1.92 15.83 9.24
C ASP A 19 3.39 15.89 9.67
N LYS A 20 4.09 14.75 9.60
CA LYS A 20 5.54 14.65 9.78
C LYS A 20 6.15 13.71 8.75
N PHE A 21 7.22 14.18 8.10
CA PHE A 21 8.00 13.39 7.15
C PHE A 21 9.44 13.24 7.65
N ILE A 22 9.91 11.99 7.74
CA ILE A 22 11.30 11.66 8.04
C ILE A 22 11.91 11.02 6.80
N TRP A 23 12.92 11.66 6.24
CA TRP A 23 13.63 11.15 5.07
C TRP A 23 14.84 10.31 5.51
N LEU A 24 14.80 9.00 5.25
CA LEU A 24 15.91 8.10 5.49
C LEU A 24 17.01 8.34 4.44
N SER A 25 18.05 9.04 4.86
CA SER A 25 19.16 9.44 4.00
C SER A 25 20.40 9.73 4.82
N ARG A 26 21.58 9.49 4.23
CA ARG A 26 22.86 9.91 4.81
C ARG A 26 23.22 11.36 4.48
N ALA A 27 22.37 12.06 3.72
CA ALA A 27 22.58 13.48 3.45
C ALA A 27 22.44 14.28 4.75
N GLU A 28 23.34 15.25 4.96
CA GLU A 28 23.28 16.18 6.08
C GLU A 28 22.33 17.34 5.74
N LEU A 29 21.05 17.00 5.54
CA LEU A 29 19.98 17.94 5.20
C LEU A 29 18.91 17.94 6.29
N GLU A 30 18.18 19.05 6.39
CA GLU A 30 17.05 19.15 7.32
C GLU A 30 15.97 18.10 6.99
N GLY A 31 15.40 17.48 8.03
CA GLY A 31 14.42 16.40 7.88
C GLY A 31 15.00 15.04 7.46
N ALA A 32 16.30 14.97 7.13
CA ALA A 32 16.99 13.72 6.87
C ALA A 32 17.48 13.05 8.16
N VAL A 33 17.29 11.73 8.25
CA VAL A 33 17.81 10.91 9.34
C VAL A 33 18.65 9.79 8.75
N ASP A 34 19.90 9.71 9.22
CA ASP A 34 20.82 8.65 8.82
C ASP A 34 20.25 7.27 9.22
N PRO A 35 20.13 6.30 8.28
CA PRO A 35 19.62 4.96 8.57
C PRO A 35 20.43 4.20 9.63
N GLY A 36 21.71 4.52 9.82
CA GLY A 36 22.55 3.95 10.88
C GLY A 36 22.28 4.54 12.28
N LYS A 37 21.47 5.60 12.38
CA LYS A 37 21.15 6.28 13.65
C LYS A 37 19.73 5.92 14.12
N LEU A 38 19.48 4.63 14.36
CA LEU A 38 18.18 4.12 14.81
C LEU A 38 17.62 4.86 16.04
N HIS A 39 18.48 5.25 16.98
CA HIS A 39 18.10 6.01 18.17
C HIS A 39 17.55 7.42 17.85
N VAL A 40 18.06 8.08 16.80
CA VAL A 40 17.53 9.38 16.33
C VAL A 40 16.15 9.16 15.73
N LEU A 41 16.03 8.17 14.84
CA LEU A 41 14.76 7.84 14.20
C LEU A 41 13.68 7.50 15.23
N GLN A 42 14.03 6.71 16.25
CA GLN A 42 13.13 6.36 17.35
C GLN A 42 12.66 7.61 18.10
N ARG A 43 13.59 8.49 18.51
CA ARG A 43 13.25 9.73 19.20
C ARG A 43 12.30 10.60 18.38
N GLU A 44 12.54 10.74 17.07
CA GLU A 44 11.70 11.55 16.20
C GLU A 44 10.28 11.00 16.06
N ILE A 45 10.11 9.69 16.02
CA ILE A 45 8.80 9.02 15.95
C ILE A 45 8.08 9.13 17.31
N LEU A 46 8.79 8.89 18.42
CA LEU A 46 8.20 9.00 19.76
C LEU A 46 7.72 10.42 20.06
N ALA A 47 8.55 11.44 19.77
CA ALA A 47 8.15 12.83 19.95
C ALA A 47 6.92 13.22 19.11
N PHE A 48 6.78 12.63 17.91
CA PHE A 48 5.57 12.81 17.11
C PHE A 48 4.35 12.16 17.75
N LEU A 49 4.46 10.91 18.22
CA LEU A 49 3.37 10.23 18.90
C LEU A 49 2.95 10.96 20.19
N GLU A 50 3.89 11.47 20.97
CA GLU A 50 3.59 12.24 22.19
C GLU A 50 2.78 13.52 21.91
N THR A 51 2.95 14.13 20.73
CA THR A 51 2.35 15.43 20.39
C THR A 51 1.15 15.34 19.45
N GLN A 52 0.99 14.24 18.70
CA GLN A 52 0.03 14.12 17.60
C GLN A 52 -0.85 12.86 17.67
N SER A 53 -1.00 12.22 18.84
CA SER A 53 -1.82 11.00 18.95
C SER A 53 -3.32 11.28 19.14
N PRO A 54 -4.22 10.43 18.58
CA PRO A 54 -3.92 9.23 17.80
C PRO A 54 -3.38 9.55 16.39
N ALA A 55 -2.37 8.79 15.95
CA ALA A 55 -1.68 9.00 14.68
C ALA A 55 -1.51 7.70 13.88
N SER A 56 -1.08 7.84 12.63
CA SER A 56 -0.62 6.72 11.80
C SER A 56 0.85 6.87 11.41
N VAL A 57 1.66 5.85 11.70
CA VAL A 57 3.06 5.77 11.32
C VAL A 57 3.20 4.80 10.16
N TYR A 58 3.25 5.35 8.93
CA TYR A 58 3.66 4.59 7.76
C TYR A 58 5.19 4.57 7.65
N PHE A 59 5.74 3.37 7.52
CA PHE A 59 7.18 3.13 7.50
C PHE A 59 7.56 2.32 6.26
N GLU A 60 8.35 2.91 5.37
CA GLU A 60 9.01 2.22 4.26
C GLU A 60 10.54 2.38 4.36
N GLY A 61 11.29 1.38 3.87
CA GLY A 61 12.76 1.40 3.90
C GLY A 61 13.41 0.52 4.97
N VAL A 62 12.75 -0.54 5.41
CA VAL A 62 13.34 -1.51 6.36
C VAL A 62 14.60 -2.15 5.79
N GLU A 63 14.59 -2.47 4.49
CA GLU A 63 15.74 -2.91 3.71
C GLU A 63 16.94 -1.99 3.86
N TYR A 64 16.67 -0.69 3.98
CA TYR A 64 17.70 0.32 4.11
C TYR A 64 18.26 0.34 5.52
N LEU A 65 17.42 0.21 6.54
CA LEU A 65 17.89 0.09 7.91
C LEU A 65 18.79 -1.14 8.08
N VAL A 66 18.39 -2.29 7.53
CA VAL A 66 19.17 -3.54 7.60
C VAL A 66 20.46 -3.46 6.78
N LEU A 67 20.53 -2.59 5.78
CA LEU A 67 21.79 -2.35 5.05
C LEU A 67 22.85 -1.66 5.91
N TYR A 68 22.46 -0.83 6.88
CA TYR A 68 23.38 -0.06 7.74
C TYR A 68 23.49 -0.58 9.17
N ASN A 69 22.62 -1.50 9.58
CA ASN A 69 22.55 -2.03 10.93
C ASN A 69 22.37 -3.55 10.88
N ASP A 70 22.71 -4.24 11.96
CA ASP A 70 22.36 -5.64 12.08
C ASP A 70 20.84 -5.83 12.26
N PHE A 71 20.30 -6.92 11.72
CA PHE A 71 18.86 -7.20 11.82
C PHE A 71 18.35 -7.19 13.27
N PRO A 72 19.04 -7.79 14.28
CA PRO A 72 18.59 -7.71 15.66
C PRO A 72 18.43 -6.28 16.18
N GLY A 73 19.30 -5.35 15.78
CA GLY A 73 19.18 -3.93 16.10
C GLY A 73 17.93 -3.31 15.48
N VAL A 74 17.71 -3.55 14.18
CA VAL A 74 16.52 -3.06 13.46
C VAL A 74 15.23 -3.63 14.04
N ALA A 75 15.18 -4.92 14.35
CA ALA A 75 14.02 -5.58 14.92
C ALA A 75 13.65 -4.99 16.29
N LYS A 76 14.63 -4.83 17.19
CA LYS A 76 14.41 -4.20 18.51
C LYS A 76 13.88 -2.77 18.37
N PHE A 77 14.44 -2.00 17.44
CA PHE A 77 13.96 -0.66 17.12
C PHE A 77 12.48 -0.69 16.66
N LEU A 78 12.14 -1.52 15.68
CA LEU A 78 10.78 -1.63 15.15
C LEU A 78 9.79 -2.07 16.23
N PHE A 79 10.16 -3.02 17.09
CA PHE A 79 9.30 -3.48 18.19
C PHE A 79 9.10 -2.39 19.24
N SER A 80 10.14 -1.65 19.60
CA SER A 80 10.02 -0.53 20.52
C SER A 80 9.12 0.58 19.97
N VAL A 81 9.19 0.88 18.67
CA VAL A 81 8.29 1.84 18.01
C VAL A 81 6.87 1.31 17.97
N LYS A 82 6.67 0.03 17.62
CA LYS A 82 5.36 -0.63 17.61
C LYS A 82 4.69 -0.53 18.99
N ASP A 83 5.42 -0.84 20.07
CA ASP A 83 4.89 -0.77 21.43
C ASP A 83 4.45 0.65 21.78
N ALA A 84 5.24 1.66 21.43
CA ALA A 84 4.86 3.06 21.65
C ALA A 84 3.64 3.47 20.83
N VAL A 85 3.53 3.02 19.58
CA VAL A 85 2.35 3.25 18.73
C VAL A 85 1.09 2.66 19.37
N LEU A 86 1.17 1.41 19.87
CA LEU A 86 0.03 0.75 20.53
C LEU A 86 -0.38 1.46 21.83
N ILE A 87 0.58 1.87 22.66
CA ILE A 87 0.33 2.63 23.90
C ILE A 87 -0.39 3.94 23.61
N ASN A 88 -0.04 4.61 22.50
CA ASN A 88 -0.63 5.87 22.08
C ASN A 88 -1.91 5.70 21.21
N ASN A 89 -2.55 4.52 21.25
CA ASN A 89 -3.77 4.21 20.50
C ASN A 89 -3.69 4.60 19.02
N SER A 90 -2.51 4.38 18.44
CA SER A 90 -2.12 4.78 17.09
C SER A 90 -1.92 3.54 16.21
N LEU A 91 -1.72 3.75 14.90
CA LEU A 91 -1.51 2.67 13.93
C LEU A 91 -0.08 2.70 13.38
N MET A 92 0.54 1.54 13.19
CA MET A 92 1.80 1.40 12.47
C MET A 92 1.59 0.52 11.24
N LEU A 93 1.99 1.02 10.07
CA LEU A 93 2.01 0.28 8.82
C LEU A 93 3.46 0.13 8.36
N LEU A 94 3.93 -1.11 8.28
CA LEU A 94 5.28 -1.43 7.84
C LEU A 94 5.24 -1.97 6.41
N PHE A 95 5.88 -1.27 5.48
CA PHE A 95 6.09 -1.76 4.13
C PHE A 95 7.43 -2.50 4.06
N LEU A 96 7.35 -3.80 3.78
CA LEU A 96 8.51 -4.67 3.61
C LEU A 96 8.45 -5.37 2.25
N PRO A 97 9.33 -5.03 1.30
CA PRO A 97 9.42 -5.76 0.04
C PRO A 97 9.84 -7.21 0.24
N LYS A 98 9.24 -8.14 -0.53
CA LYS A 98 9.59 -9.57 -0.48
C LYS A 98 11.06 -9.80 -0.85
N GLY A 99 11.72 -10.73 -0.16
CA GLY A 99 13.08 -11.16 -0.48
C GLY A 99 14.18 -10.18 -0.04
N VAL A 100 13.82 -9.15 0.74
CA VAL A 100 14.78 -8.27 1.41
C VAL A 100 15.44 -8.95 2.61
N LEU A 101 14.64 -9.69 3.37
CA LEU A 101 15.05 -10.36 4.59
C LEU A 101 15.13 -11.86 4.34
N ASP A 102 15.97 -12.55 5.12
CA ASP A 102 15.96 -14.01 5.11
C ASP A 102 14.69 -14.56 5.79
N SER A 103 14.37 -15.82 5.54
CA SER A 103 13.13 -16.46 6.05
C SER A 103 13.03 -16.46 7.58
N LYS A 104 14.16 -16.47 8.28
CA LYS A 104 14.19 -16.42 9.75
C LYS A 104 13.89 -15.00 10.22
N GLN A 105 14.46 -13.99 9.58
CA GLN A 105 14.20 -12.57 9.84
C GLN A 105 12.74 -12.20 9.56
N GLU A 106 12.19 -12.64 8.41
CA GLU A 106 10.77 -12.46 8.08
C GLU A 106 9.87 -13.10 9.15
N SER A 107 10.19 -14.32 9.58
CA SER A 107 9.45 -15.03 10.64
C SER A 107 9.50 -14.32 11.99
N VAL A 108 10.59 -13.61 12.29
CA VAL A 108 10.72 -12.80 13.52
C VAL A 108 9.79 -11.59 13.45
N LEU A 109 9.77 -10.87 12.32
CA LEU A 109 8.88 -9.72 12.16
C LEU A 109 7.40 -10.14 12.13
N ALA A 110 7.05 -11.22 11.43
CA ALA A 110 5.67 -11.69 11.29
C ALA A 110 5.02 -12.15 12.61
N ARG A 111 5.82 -12.40 13.67
CA ARG A 111 5.30 -12.67 15.02
C ARG A 111 4.83 -11.41 15.74
N GLU A 112 5.40 -10.26 15.39
CA GLU A 112 5.13 -8.97 16.03
C GLU A 112 4.24 -8.06 15.19
N PHE A 113 4.22 -8.27 13.86
CA PHE A 113 3.42 -7.53 12.89
C PHE A 113 2.48 -8.48 12.16
N GLU A 114 1.17 -8.19 12.21
CA GLU A 114 0.17 -8.94 11.45
C GLU A 114 0.38 -8.68 9.94
N PRO A 115 0.71 -9.71 9.13
CA PRO A 115 0.79 -9.55 7.69
C PRO A 115 -0.60 -9.26 7.14
N ILE A 116 -0.72 -8.20 6.34
CA ILE A 116 -1.97 -7.81 5.69
C ILE A 116 -1.71 -7.53 4.21
N ASP A 117 -2.58 -8.05 3.35
CA ASP A 117 -2.55 -7.71 1.93
C ASP A 117 -3.33 -6.42 1.65
N GLU A 118 -3.14 -5.85 0.46
CA GLU A 118 -3.75 -4.59 0.06
C GLU A 118 -5.28 -4.62 0.06
N LYS A 119 -5.88 -5.75 -0.34
CA LYS A 119 -7.34 -5.89 -0.41
C LYS A 119 -7.94 -5.91 0.99
N GLU A 120 -7.34 -6.66 1.89
CA GLU A 120 -7.76 -6.78 3.27
C GLU A 120 -7.54 -5.47 4.04
N LEU A 121 -6.41 -4.78 3.83
CA LEU A 121 -6.17 -3.46 4.42
C LEU A 121 -7.22 -2.45 3.98
N THR A 122 -7.47 -2.37 2.68
CA THR A 122 -8.50 -1.49 2.11
C THR A 122 -9.86 -1.80 2.72
N ARG A 123 -10.22 -3.09 2.79
CA ARG A 123 -11.49 -3.54 3.41
C ARG A 123 -11.59 -3.11 4.88
N ARG A 124 -10.53 -3.25 5.68
CA ARG A 124 -10.53 -2.85 7.09
C ARG A 124 -10.69 -1.34 7.25
N ILE A 125 -9.94 -0.55 6.48
CA ILE A 125 -10.04 0.92 6.49
C ILE A 125 -11.46 1.34 6.11
N LEU A 126 -12.00 0.83 5.01
CA LEU A 126 -13.36 1.16 4.57
C LEU A 126 -14.36 0.84 5.68
N ASN A 127 -14.33 -0.36 6.26
CA ASN A 127 -15.29 -0.73 7.31
C ASN A 127 -15.17 0.11 8.58
N ALA A 128 -13.98 0.67 8.87
CA ALA A 128 -13.76 1.55 10.00
C ALA A 128 -14.31 2.98 9.77
N LEU A 129 -14.54 3.38 8.52
CA LEU A 129 -15.13 4.69 8.20
C LEU A 129 -16.63 4.74 8.54
N PRO A 130 -17.16 5.92 8.94
CA PRO A 130 -18.59 6.19 9.02
C PRO A 130 -19.33 5.84 7.74
N GLU A 131 -20.59 5.40 7.86
CA GLU A 131 -21.41 4.94 6.73
C GLU A 131 -21.48 5.94 5.58
N LYS A 132 -21.61 7.23 5.91
CA LYS A 132 -21.68 8.32 4.94
C LYS A 132 -20.44 8.40 4.06
N GLU A 133 -19.25 8.35 4.67
CA GLU A 133 -17.96 8.42 3.97
C GLU A 133 -17.73 7.17 3.12
N ARG A 134 -18.11 5.99 3.62
CA ARG A 134 -18.07 4.73 2.84
C ARG A 134 -18.95 4.79 1.59
N ALA A 135 -20.16 5.33 1.73
CA ALA A 135 -21.12 5.45 0.64
C ALA A 135 -20.60 6.40 -0.45
N GLU A 136 -20.00 7.52 -0.07
CA GLU A 136 -19.37 8.46 -1.01
C GLU A 136 -18.23 7.79 -1.80
N ILE A 137 -17.30 7.09 -1.13
CA ILE A 137 -16.19 6.39 -1.81
C ILE A 137 -16.69 5.32 -2.80
N THR A 138 -17.73 4.58 -2.42
CA THR A 138 -18.33 3.54 -3.28
C THR A 138 -19.04 4.17 -4.49
N LEU A 139 -19.75 5.28 -4.29
CA LEU A 139 -20.50 5.99 -5.34
C LEU A 139 -19.58 6.54 -6.44
N PHE A 140 -18.39 7.02 -6.08
CA PHE A 140 -17.40 7.53 -7.03
C PHE A 140 -16.59 6.43 -7.75
N GLY A 141 -16.97 5.15 -7.60
CA GLY A 141 -16.41 4.05 -8.38
C GLY A 141 -14.97 3.68 -8.02
N VAL A 142 -14.47 4.13 -6.87
CA VAL A 142 -13.11 3.80 -6.40
C VAL A 142 -13.04 2.33 -5.97
N LEU A 143 -14.17 1.71 -5.57
CA LEU A 143 -14.29 0.26 -5.33
C LEU A 143 -15.69 -0.27 -5.70
N PRO A 144 -15.80 -1.51 -6.21
CA PRO A 144 -17.09 -2.16 -6.39
C PRO A 144 -17.74 -2.45 -5.02
N PRO A 145 -19.09 -2.39 -4.92
CA PRO A 145 -19.78 -2.70 -3.68
C PRO A 145 -19.50 -4.15 -3.27
N ALA A 146 -19.21 -4.35 -1.97
CA ALA A 146 -19.00 -5.66 -1.37
C ALA A 146 -20.34 -6.43 -1.35
N GLY A 147 -20.67 -7.08 -2.48
CA GLY A 147 -21.90 -7.85 -2.61
C GLY A 147 -22.46 -7.90 -4.03
N GLY A 148 -21.75 -8.55 -4.95
CA GLY A 148 -22.25 -8.90 -6.28
C GLY A 148 -21.74 -10.28 -6.66
N ARG A 149 -22.65 -11.26 -6.64
CA ARG A 149 -22.41 -12.68 -6.90
C ARG A 149 -21.65 -12.90 -8.21
N GLU A 150 -20.67 -13.78 -8.19
CA GLU A 150 -20.37 -14.62 -9.35
C GLU A 150 -21.66 -15.38 -9.69
N SER A 151 -22.27 -15.04 -10.82
CA SER A 151 -23.32 -15.84 -11.44
C SER A 151 -22.70 -16.53 -12.64
N GLU A 152 -22.12 -17.71 -12.41
CA GLU A 152 -22.02 -18.70 -13.47
C GLU A 152 -23.43 -19.19 -13.85
N GLY A 153 -23.75 -19.04 -15.13
CA GLY A 153 -24.50 -20.03 -15.91
C GLY A 153 -26.03 -20.02 -15.87
N SER A 154 -26.64 -19.67 -17.00
CA SER A 154 -27.60 -20.59 -17.62
C SER A 154 -27.57 -20.50 -19.15
N LYS A 155 -27.57 -21.69 -19.74
CA LYS A 155 -27.45 -22.02 -21.15
C LYS A 155 -28.70 -21.65 -21.95
N GLY A 156 -28.48 -21.23 -23.19
CA GLY A 156 -28.96 -21.97 -24.37
C GLY A 156 -30.40 -21.75 -24.85
N ALA A 157 -30.52 -21.05 -25.97
CA ALA A 157 -31.34 -21.44 -27.14
C ALA A 157 -30.62 -20.79 -28.34
N GLY A 158 -30.12 -21.48 -29.36
CA GLY A 158 -30.74 -22.58 -30.08
C GLY A 158 -31.48 -22.02 -31.29
N ALA A 159 -30.75 -21.74 -32.38
CA ALA A 159 -31.29 -21.62 -33.73
C ALA A 159 -30.18 -21.91 -34.74
N GLU A 160 -30.17 -23.13 -35.27
CA GLU A 160 -29.43 -23.52 -36.47
C GLU A 160 -30.29 -23.33 -37.72
N SER A 161 -29.59 -22.95 -38.81
CA SER A 161 -29.94 -23.07 -40.25
C SER A 161 -31.09 -22.19 -40.76
N SER A 162 -30.99 -21.55 -41.93
CA SER A 162 -30.60 -22.11 -43.22
C SER A 162 -30.25 -21.02 -44.25
N GLU A 163 -29.65 -21.50 -45.33
CA GLU A 163 -29.08 -20.86 -46.51
C GLU A 163 -30.02 -19.92 -47.29
N GLU A 164 -29.44 -18.92 -47.94
CA GLU A 164 -29.72 -18.39 -49.30
C GLU A 164 -28.83 -17.14 -49.46
N GLY A 165 -27.80 -17.08 -50.31
CA GLY A 165 -27.90 -17.19 -51.76
C GLY A 165 -27.95 -15.79 -52.38
N SER A 166 -26.81 -15.17 -52.69
CA SER A 166 -26.76 -14.13 -53.73
C SER A 166 -25.34 -13.98 -54.29
N GLY A 167 -25.22 -14.32 -55.57
CA GLY A 167 -24.02 -14.14 -56.36
C GLY A 167 -23.99 -12.81 -57.12
N ALA A 168 -23.11 -12.79 -58.12
CA ALA A 168 -22.82 -11.74 -59.10
C ALA A 168 -21.80 -10.69 -58.67
N GLY A 169 -20.53 -11.04 -58.84
CA GLY A 169 -19.46 -10.10 -59.15
C GLY A 169 -19.15 -10.19 -60.65
N GLU A 170 -19.43 -9.10 -61.36
CA GLU A 170 -19.01 -8.68 -62.72
C GLU A 170 -19.83 -7.39 -62.95
N GLU A 171 -19.36 -6.25 -63.43
CA GLU A 171 -18.23 -5.89 -64.27
C GLU A 171 -18.20 -4.33 -64.27
N LYS A 172 -17.03 -3.70 -64.38
CA LYS A 172 -16.68 -2.70 -65.43
C LYS A 172 -15.63 -1.63 -65.05
N THR A 173 -14.57 -1.68 -65.86
CA THR A 173 -13.79 -0.60 -66.51
C THR A 173 -13.03 0.42 -65.68
N GLU A 174 -11.71 0.46 -65.94
CA GLU A 174 -11.10 1.65 -66.54
C GLU A 174 -9.92 1.25 -67.46
N GLU A 175 -9.98 1.74 -68.71
CA GLU A 175 -8.95 1.69 -69.76
C GLU A 175 -7.86 2.75 -69.49
N ALA A 176 -6.59 2.41 -69.76
CA ALA A 176 -5.65 3.15 -70.63
C ALA A 176 -4.26 2.50 -70.62
#